data_AF-A0A1S4A375-F1
#
_entry.id   AF-A0A1S4A375-F1
#
_cell.length_a   1.000
_cell.length_b   1.000
_cell.length_c   1.000
_cell.angle_alpha   90.00
_cell.angle_beta   90.00
_cell.angle_gamma   90.00
#
_symmetry.space_group_name_H-M   'P 1'
#
loop_
_entity.id
_entity.type
_entity.pdbx_description
1 polymer ?
#
loop_
_entity_poly.entity_id
_entity_poly.type
_entity_poly.pdbx_seq_one_letter_code
_entity_poly.pdbx_strand_id
1 'polypeptide(L)'
;MDQSVLVIWVFLRLTGLLLNLSQVAGNAEGDALYAQKTNLGDPNSVLQSWDPTLVNPCTWFHVTCNNENNVTRVDLGNANLTGQLVPQLGQLQKLQYLYLICSFCYPTIPMGWEL
;
A
#
# COMPACT_ATOMS: atom_id res chain seq x y z
N MET A 1 -52.42 -6.65 14.66
CA MET A 1 -51.01 -6.51 14.20
C MET A 1 -50.83 -5.07 13.77
N ASP A 2 -50.06 -4.32 14.55
CA ASP A 2 -49.92 -2.86 14.43
C ASP A 2 -49.12 -2.49 13.16
N GLN A 3 -49.68 -1.63 12.30
CA GLN A 3 -49.07 -1.21 11.03
C GLN A 3 -47.69 -0.55 11.24
N SER A 4 -47.46 0.05 12.41
CA SER A 4 -46.20 0.70 12.78
C SER A 4 -45.05 -0.30 12.89
N VAL A 5 -45.34 -1.55 13.28
CA VAL A 5 -44.34 -2.60 13.45
C VAL A 5 -43.82 -3.06 12.09
N LEU A 6 -44.71 -3.27 11.11
CA LEU A 6 -44.34 -3.72 9.76
C LEU A 6 -43.39 -2.75 9.06
N VAL A 7 -43.60 -1.45 9.23
CA VAL A 7 -42.75 -0.41 8.66
C VAL A 7 -41.31 -0.49 9.20
N ILE A 8 -41.16 -0.71 10.51
CA ILE A 8 -39.85 -0.87 11.16
C ILE A 8 -39.11 -2.10 10.61
N TRP A 9 -39.80 -3.23 10.45
CA TRP A 9 -39.20 -4.44 9.87
C TRP A 9 -38.77 -4.25 8.41
N VAL A 10 -39.54 -3.50 7.62
CA VAL A 10 -39.18 -3.16 6.24
C VAL A 10 -37.95 -2.27 6.19
N PHE A 11 -37.87 -1.24 7.04
CA PHE A 11 -36.68 -0.37 7.13
C PHE A 11 -35.43 -1.13 7.59
N LEU A 12 -35.54 -2.02 8.58
CA LEU A 12 -34.43 -2.86 9.04
C LEU A 12 -33.93 -3.85 7.97
N ARG A 13 -34.83 -4.38 7.14
CA ARG A 13 -34.48 -5.24 6.01
C ARG A 13 -33.81 -4.45 4.88
N LEU A 14 -34.28 -3.23 4.60
CA LEU A 14 -33.73 -2.34 3.57
C LEU A 14 -32.34 -1.81 3.95
N THR A 15 -32.13 -1.42 5.21
CA THR A 15 -30.80 -1.02 5.69
C THR A 15 -29.82 -2.19 5.69
N GLY A 16 -30.27 -3.41 6.03
CA GLY A 16 -29.46 -4.63 5.92
C GLY A 16 -29.07 -4.99 4.47
N LEU A 17 -29.93 -4.72 3.48
CA LEU A 17 -29.68 -5.00 2.06
C LEU A 17 -28.66 -4.03 1.42
N LEU A 18 -28.58 -2.80 1.94
CA LEU A 18 -27.68 -1.75 1.47
C LEU A 18 -26.26 -1.83 2.05
N LEU A 19 -26.02 -2.67 3.07
CA LEU A 19 -24.71 -2.88 3.69
C LEU A 19 -23.95 -4.03 3.02
N ASN A 20 -23.83 -3.99 1.70
CA ASN A 20 -22.81 -4.77 0.99
C ASN A 20 -21.62 -3.87 0.69
N LEU A 21 -20.95 -3.41 1.74
CA LEU A 21 -19.58 -2.90 1.61
C LEU A 21 -18.72 -4.13 1.31
N SER A 22 -18.46 -4.36 0.02
CA SER A 22 -17.36 -5.23 -0.39
C SER A 22 -16.10 -4.57 0.16
N GLN A 23 -15.62 -5.07 1.30
CA GLN A 23 -14.31 -4.70 1.81
C GLN A 23 -13.30 -5.22 0.78
N VAL A 24 -12.85 -4.34 -0.11
CA VAL A 24 -11.64 -4.61 -0.88
C VAL A 24 -10.53 -4.71 0.15
N ALA A 25 -9.99 -5.92 0.32
CA ALA A 25 -8.84 -6.11 1.19
C ALA A 25 -7.70 -5.22 0.64
N GLY A 26 -7.29 -4.23 1.42
CA GLY A 26 -6.13 -3.40 1.09
C GLY A 26 -4.88 -4.28 0.93
N ASN A 27 -3.98 -3.89 0.04
CA ASN A 27 -2.73 -4.58 -0.14
C ASN A 27 -1.68 -3.98 0.80
N ALA A 28 -1.28 -4.72 1.84
CA ALA A 28 -0.32 -4.24 2.84
C ALA A 28 1.04 -3.86 2.24
N GLU A 29 1.49 -4.53 1.18
CA GLU A 29 2.71 -4.14 0.47
C GLU A 29 2.50 -2.82 -0.29
N GLY A 30 1.32 -2.64 -0.90
CA GLY A 30 0.92 -1.38 -1.51
C GLY A 30 0.87 -0.23 -0.51
N ASP A 31 0.26 -0.44 0.66
CA ASP A 31 0.19 0.55 1.74
C ASP A 31 1.60 0.93 2.24
N ALA A 32 2.49 -0.05 2.42
CA ALA A 32 3.87 0.18 2.82
C ALA A 32 4.65 1.00 1.79
N LEU A 33 4.52 0.67 0.51
CA LEU A 33 5.16 1.41 -0.57
C LEU A 33 4.57 2.82 -0.72
N TYR A 34 3.26 2.98 -0.54
CA TYR A 34 2.63 4.30 -0.54
C TYR A 34 3.10 5.17 0.63
N ALA A 35 3.26 4.58 1.82
CA ALA A 35 3.87 5.26 2.97
C ALA A 35 5.32 5.69 2.69
N GLN A 36 6.08 4.88 1.94
CA GLN A 36 7.41 5.27 1.49
C GLN A 36 7.35 6.45 0.50
N LYS A 37 6.42 6.41 -0.47
CA LYS A 37 6.22 7.50 -1.43
C LYS A 37 5.92 8.83 -0.75
N THR A 38 5.06 8.85 0.27
CA THR A 38 4.71 10.09 0.98
C THR A 38 5.87 10.68 1.78
N ASN A 39 6.87 9.86 2.12
CA ASN A 39 8.10 10.30 2.77
C ASN A 39 9.23 10.67 1.79
N LEU A 40 8.99 10.56 0.48
CA LEU A 40 9.97 10.90 -0.56
C LEU A 40 9.60 12.20 -1.26
N GLY A 41 10.58 13.09 -1.41
CA GLY A 41 10.52 14.19 -2.35
C GLY A 41 10.79 13.68 -3.77
N ASP A 42 9.78 13.76 -4.64
CA ASP A 42 9.80 13.26 -6.01
C ASP A 42 9.65 14.40 -7.05
N PRO A 43 10.72 15.16 -7.33
CA PRO A 43 10.65 16.32 -8.23
C PRO A 43 10.31 15.95 -9.68
N ASN A 44 10.54 14.69 -10.07
CA ASN A 44 10.36 14.21 -11.45
C ASN A 44 9.12 13.34 -11.62
N SER A 45 8.29 13.19 -10.58
CA SER A 45 7.08 12.35 -10.59
C SER A 45 7.35 10.89 -11.01
N VAL A 46 8.48 10.33 -10.59
CA VAL A 46 8.87 8.93 -10.84
C VAL A 46 7.89 7.96 -10.18
N LEU A 47 7.36 8.31 -9.01
CA LEU A 47 6.43 7.51 -8.21
C LEU A 47 4.95 7.77 -8.57
N GLN A 48 4.67 8.42 -9.71
CA GLN A 48 3.30 8.81 -10.08
C GLN A 48 2.32 7.62 -10.18
N SER A 49 2.80 6.44 -10.61
CA SER A 49 1.98 5.23 -10.78
C SER A 49 1.66 4.50 -9.47
N TRP A 50 2.29 4.91 -8.36
CA TRP A 50 2.08 4.31 -7.05
C TRP A 50 0.77 4.85 -6.45
N ASP A 51 -0.32 4.16 -6.79
CA ASP A 51 -1.69 4.51 -6.40
C ASP A 51 -2.24 3.44 -5.43
N PRO A 52 -2.44 3.79 -4.15
CA PRO A 52 -2.88 2.85 -3.12
C PRO A 52 -4.34 2.40 -3.31
N THR A 53 -5.09 3.01 -4.23
CA THR A 53 -6.45 2.57 -4.58
C THR A 53 -6.46 1.39 -5.55
N LEU A 54 -5.32 1.09 -6.17
CA LEU A 54 -5.15 -0.09 -7.02
C LEU A 54 -4.97 -1.35 -6.17
N VAL A 55 -5.53 -2.46 -6.66
CA VAL A 55 -5.55 -3.75 -5.94
C VAL A 55 -4.15 -4.30 -5.67
N ASN A 56 -3.17 -3.98 -6.53
CA ASN A 56 -1.86 -4.63 -6.47
C ASN A 56 -0.72 -3.66 -6.88
N PRO A 57 0.34 -3.50 -6.05
CA PRO A 57 1.50 -2.69 -6.39
C PRO A 57 2.35 -3.25 -7.55
N CYS A 58 2.12 -4.48 -8.02
CA CYS A 58 2.88 -5.07 -9.14
C CYS A 58 2.70 -4.35 -10.47
N THR A 59 1.68 -3.50 -10.62
CA THR A 59 1.48 -2.66 -11.81
C THR A 59 2.20 -1.31 -11.70
N TRP A 60 2.81 -1.01 -10.55
CA TRP A 60 3.50 0.26 -10.33
C TRP A 60 4.87 0.25 -11.00
N PHE A 61 5.30 1.43 -11.45
CA PHE A 61 6.65 1.57 -12.00
C PHE A 61 7.68 1.31 -10.92
N HIS A 62 8.82 0.75 -11.34
CA HIS A 62 9.94 0.42 -10.45
C HIS A 62 9.65 -0.66 -9.41
N VAL A 63 8.51 -1.34 -9.51
CA VAL A 63 8.14 -2.49 -8.67
C VAL A 63 8.17 -3.76 -9.51
N THR A 64 8.71 -4.84 -8.95
CA THR A 64 8.71 -6.17 -9.57
C THR A 64 8.22 -7.19 -8.56
N CYS A 65 7.32 -8.05 -9.02
CA CYS A 65 6.71 -9.09 -8.20
C CYS A 65 7.07 -10.49 -8.68
N ASN A 66 6.91 -11.46 -7.79
CA ASN A 66 6.94 -12.88 -8.15
C ASN A 66 5.60 -13.34 -8.77
N ASN A 67 5.52 -14.62 -9.11
CA ASN A 67 4.32 -15.25 -9.66
C ASN A 67 3.12 -15.30 -8.69
N GLU A 68 3.36 -15.05 -7.40
CA GLU A 68 2.33 -15.00 -6.34
C GLU A 68 1.85 -13.57 -6.08
N ASN A 69 2.28 -12.59 -6.88
CA ASN A 69 1.99 -11.16 -6.70
C ASN A 69 2.58 -10.51 -5.45
N ASN A 70 3.60 -11.11 -4.85
CA ASN A 70 4.35 -10.48 -3.76
C ASN A 70 5.50 -9.65 -4.33
N VAL A 71 5.71 -8.46 -3.77
CA VAL A 71 6.79 -7.56 -4.17
C VAL A 71 8.13 -8.19 -3.81
N THR A 72 9.00 -8.35 -4.81
CA THR A 72 10.34 -8.93 -4.66
C THR A 72 11.45 -7.94 -4.93
N ARG A 73 11.19 -6.90 -5.73
CA ARG A 73 12.18 -5.87 -6.03
C ARG A 73 11.52 -4.51 -6.15
N VAL A 74 12.17 -3.51 -5.55
CA VAL A 74 11.87 -2.08 -5.73
C VAL A 74 13.17 -1.38 -6.14
N ASP A 75 13.16 -0.76 -7.31
CA ASP A 75 14.35 -0.18 -7.93
C ASP A 75 14.14 1.29 -8.32
N LEU A 76 14.48 2.17 -7.39
CA LEU A 76 14.39 3.62 -7.50
C LEU A 76 15.79 4.24 -7.72
N GLY A 77 16.70 3.47 -8.30
CA GLY A 77 18.03 3.92 -8.67
C GLY A 77 18.01 5.12 -9.61
N ASN A 78 18.87 6.11 -9.37
CA ASN A 78 19.01 7.32 -10.19
C ASN A 78 17.73 8.15 -10.37
N ALA A 79 16.68 7.92 -9.58
CA ALA A 79 15.41 8.65 -9.66
C ALA A 79 15.48 10.07 -9.07
N ASN A 80 16.64 10.46 -8.50
CA ASN A 80 16.87 11.74 -7.84
C ASN A 80 15.83 12.04 -6.74
N LEU A 81 15.39 10.99 -6.05
CA LEU A 81 14.45 11.08 -4.93
C LEU A 81 15.22 11.54 -3.68
N THR A 82 14.56 12.34 -2.85
CA THR A 82 15.07 12.79 -1.56
C THR A 82 14.17 12.28 -0.45
N GLY A 83 14.65 12.15 0.80
CA GLY A 83 13.84 11.67 1.92
C GLY A 83 14.52 10.57 2.70
N GLN A 84 13.73 9.78 3.45
CA GLN A 84 14.24 8.68 4.30
C GLN A 84 13.41 7.41 4.15
N LEU A 85 14.01 6.27 4.51
CA LEU A 85 13.31 5.00 4.57
C LEU A 85 12.32 4.97 5.73
N VAL A 86 11.13 4.40 5.48
CA VAL A 86 10.09 4.22 6.50
C VAL A 86 10.07 2.77 7.01
N PRO A 87 9.80 2.54 8.31
CA PRO A 87 9.77 1.19 8.89
C PRO A 87 8.68 0.29 8.28
N GLN A 88 7.63 0.86 7.69
CA GLN A 88 6.54 0.14 7.02
C GLN A 88 7.04 -0.74 5.88
N LEU A 89 8.21 -0.44 5.28
CA LEU A 89 8.83 -1.34 4.29
C LEU A 89 9.10 -2.74 4.84
N GLY A 90 9.14 -2.93 6.17
CA GLY A 90 9.18 -4.26 6.78
C GLY A 90 7.96 -5.15 6.46
N GLN A 91 6.87 -4.60 5.91
CA GLN A 91 5.72 -5.38 5.45
C GLN A 91 5.98 -6.12 4.11
N LEU A 92 7.04 -5.77 3.39
CA LEU A 92 7.43 -6.40 2.13
C LEU A 92 8.19 -7.72 2.42
N GLN A 93 7.48 -8.74 2.89
CA GLN A 93 8.08 -9.97 3.42
C GLN A 93 8.86 -10.81 2.38
N LYS A 94 8.56 -10.64 1.10
CA LYS A 94 9.23 -11.34 -0.01
C LYS A 94 10.24 -10.46 -0.72
N LEU A 95 10.54 -9.27 -0.21
CA LEU A 95 11.50 -8.36 -0.81
C LEU A 95 12.89 -8.96 -0.78
N GLN A 96 13.50 -9.05 -1.95
CA GLN A 96 14.87 -9.55 -2.15
C GLN A 96 15.83 -8.42 -2.50
N TYR A 97 15.32 -7.37 -3.15
CA TYR A 97 16.14 -6.26 -3.61
C TYR A 97 15.44 -4.92 -3.40
N LEU A 98 16.12 -4.03 -2.68
CA LEU A 98 15.71 -2.65 -2.49
C LEU A 98 16.86 -1.74 -2.89
N TYR A 99 16.68 -0.96 -3.96
CA TYR A 99 17.68 0.01 -4.38
C TYR A 99 17.08 1.40 -4.40
N LEU A 100 17.61 2.25 -3.52
CA LEU A 100 17.28 3.67 -3.45
C LEU A 100 18.58 4.45 -3.28
N ILE A 101 18.72 5.55 -4.00
CA ILE A 101 19.78 6.52 -3.74
C ILE A 101 19.18 7.60 -2.86
N CYS A 102 19.54 7.59 -1.59
CA CYS A 102 19.06 8.52 -0.60
C CYS A 102 20.20 9.43 -0.13
N SER A 103 20.08 10.73 -0.40
CA SER A 103 21.15 11.71 -0.15
C SER A 103 21.31 12.12 1.32
N PHE A 104 20.36 11.76 2.21
CA PHE A 104 20.33 12.14 3.63
C PHE A 104 19.89 11.00 4.58
N CYS A 105 20.11 9.74 4.19
CA CYS A 105 19.81 8.61 5.04
C CYS A 105 20.89 8.48 6.12
N TYR A 106 20.62 9.04 7.30
CA TYR A 106 21.28 8.61 8.53
C TYR A 106 20.94 7.12 8.78
N PRO A 107 21.81 6.33 9.42
CA PRO A 107 21.64 4.88 9.46
C PRO A 107 20.54 4.53 10.46
N THR A 108 19.32 4.31 9.98
CA THR A 108 18.32 3.50 10.69
C THR A 108 17.93 2.36 9.78
N ILE A 109 18.80 1.36 9.71
CA ILE A 109 18.40 0.01 9.33
C ILE A 109 17.37 -0.42 10.38
N PRO A 110 16.11 -0.70 10.01
CA PRO A 110 15.12 -1.16 10.98
C PRO A 110 15.56 -2.50 11.56
N MET A 111 15.60 -2.60 12.89
CA MET A 111 15.83 -3.86 13.61
C MET A 111 14.78 -4.88 13.16
N GLY A 112 15.21 -5.87 12.38
CA GLY A 112 14.34 -6.83 11.70
C GLY A 112 14.95 -7.47 10.45
N TRP A 113 16.08 -6.94 9.97
CA TRP A 113 16.87 -7.50 8.86
C TRP A 113 18.16 -8.20 9.32
N GLU A 114 18.15 -8.80 10.52
CA GLU A 114 19.16 -9.77 10.92
C GLU A 114 18.60 -11.18 10.72
N LEU A 115 19.44 -12.03 10.12
CA LEU A 115 19.24 -13.39 9.61
C LEU A 115 18.29 -14.31 10.39
#